data_AF-A0A7S1MM11-F1
#
_entry.id   AF-A0A7S1MM11-F1
#
_cell.length_a   1.000
_cell.length_b   1.000
_cell.length_c   1.000
_cell.angle_alpha   90.00
_cell.angle_beta   90.00
_cell.angle_gamma   90.00
#
_symmetry.space_group_name_H-M   'P 1'
#
loop_
_entity.id
_entity.type
_entity.pdbx_description
1 polymer ?
#
loop_
_entity_poly.entity_id
_entity_poly.type
_entity_poly.pdbx_seq_one_letter_code
_entity_poly.pdbx_strand_id
1 'polypeptide(L)'
;QFLYFIGGVPRLMGLTVAPATRWSGAQRCYRQLLKSFRDAYYHDRAKLFWVRHRTLVEMHKYGAIDPTSPDCRLALGIGHEVADFVARSMRFSVQRVVEHNALVARLPVGEAKLCRERFVKAEADHELWCKSRIRALLSRRPLPPYPY
;
A
#
# COMPACT_ATOMS: atom_id res chain seq x y z
N GLN A 1 -18.84 -5.12 20.61
CA GLN A 1 -19.62 -4.55 19.49
C GLN A 1 -18.75 -4.26 18.25
N PHE A 2 -17.90 -5.19 17.80
CA PHE A 2 -16.95 -4.96 16.69
C PHE A 2 -16.80 -6.15 15.71
N LEU A 3 -17.77 -7.06 15.68
CA LEU A 3 -17.73 -8.28 14.85
C LEU A 3 -18.98 -8.49 13.96
N TYR A 4 -19.83 -7.47 13.79
CA TYR A 4 -21.11 -7.63 13.08
C TYR A 4 -21.12 -7.25 11.59
N PHE A 5 -19.99 -6.90 10.97
CA PHE A 5 -19.97 -6.49 9.55
C PHE A 5 -19.28 -7.46 8.59
N ILE A 6 -18.81 -8.62 9.07
CA ILE A 6 -18.26 -9.68 8.22
C ILE A 6 -18.95 -10.99 8.60
N GLY A 7 -20.19 -11.18 8.13
CA GLY A 7 -20.93 -12.41 8.41
C GLY A 7 -22.44 -12.26 8.41
N GLY A 8 -23.01 -11.69 7.35
CA GLY A 8 -24.43 -11.92 7.06
C GLY A 8 -24.59 -13.32 6.47
N VAL A 9 -24.77 -14.33 7.32
CA VAL A 9 -25.28 -15.64 6.91
C VAL A 9 -26.81 -15.61 7.11
N PRO A 10 -27.63 -15.58 6.05
CA PRO A 10 -29.04 -15.87 6.20
C PRO A 10 -29.20 -17.39 6.32
N ARG A 11 -29.50 -17.87 7.52
CA ARG A 11 -30.14 -19.17 7.70
C ARG A 11 -31.64 -18.97 7.45
N LEU A 12 -32.13 -19.43 6.30
CA LEU A 12 -33.28 -20.34 6.15
C LEU A 12 -33.79 -20.35 4.70
N MET A 13 -33.85 -21.56 4.15
CA MET A 13 -34.58 -22.02 2.96
C MET A 13 -34.20 -21.46 1.59
N GLY A 14 -33.73 -22.38 0.74
CA GLY A 14 -33.45 -22.18 -0.68
C GLY A 14 -31.98 -22.49 -0.98
N LEU A 15 -31.71 -23.66 -1.54
CA LEU A 15 -30.46 -23.92 -2.28
C LEU A 15 -30.51 -23.10 -3.58
N THR A 16 -30.35 -21.79 -3.45
CA THR A 16 -29.97 -20.94 -4.58
C THR A 16 -28.47 -20.84 -4.54
N VAL A 17 -27.83 -21.25 -5.63
CA VAL A 17 -26.40 -21.04 -5.87
C VAL A 17 -26.13 -19.55 -5.62
N ALA A 18 -25.45 -19.23 -4.51
CA ALA A 18 -25.11 -17.86 -4.19
C ALA A 18 -24.41 -17.25 -5.41
N PRO A 19 -24.87 -16.09 -5.94
CA PRO A 19 -24.21 -15.48 -7.08
C PRO A 19 -22.74 -15.28 -6.70
N ALA A 20 -21.82 -15.78 -7.53
CA ALA A 20 -20.38 -15.64 -7.33
C ALA A 20 -20.08 -14.21 -6.89
N THR A 21 -19.62 -14.03 -5.66
CA THR A 21 -19.55 -12.73 -4.99
C THR A 21 -18.56 -11.84 -5.75
N ARG A 22 -19.09 -11.01 -6.66
CA ARG A 22 -18.28 -10.06 -7.42
C ARG A 22 -17.79 -8.98 -6.47
N TRP A 23 -16.47 -8.90 -6.27
CA TRP A 23 -15.88 -7.88 -5.42
C TRP A 23 -16.18 -6.47 -5.93
N SER A 24 -16.47 -5.56 -5.00
CA SER A 24 -16.62 -4.14 -5.32
C SER A 24 -15.31 -3.55 -5.85
N GLY A 25 -15.39 -2.40 -6.53
CA GLY A 25 -14.20 -1.66 -6.97
C GLY A 25 -13.29 -1.30 -5.80
N ALA A 26 -13.87 -0.87 -4.69
CA ALA A 26 -13.14 -0.56 -3.45
C ALA A 26 -12.40 -1.77 -2.87
N GLN A 27 -13.05 -2.95 -2.83
CA GLN A 27 -12.41 -4.19 -2.36
C GLN A 27 -11.23 -4.59 -3.25
N ARG A 28 -11.37 -4.47 -4.57
CA ARG A 28 -10.29 -4.76 -5.54
C ARG A 28 -9.12 -3.78 -5.39
N CYS A 29 -9.39 -2.48 -5.29
CA CYS A 29 -8.38 -1.45 -5.05
C CYS A 29 -7.62 -1.69 -3.74
N TYR A 30 -8.34 -1.90 -2.63
CA TYR A 30 -7.74 -2.21 -1.34
C TYR A 30 -6.88 -3.48 -1.39
N ARG A 31 -7.35 -4.55 -2.06
CA ARG A 31 -6.57 -5.78 -2.22
C ARG A 31 -5.25 -5.54 -2.93
N GLN A 32 -5.26 -4.76 -4.01
CA GLN A 32 -4.06 -4.48 -4.79
C GLN A 32 -3.07 -3.63 -3.99
N LEU A 33 -3.54 -2.60 -3.28
CA LEU A 33 -2.73 -1.82 -2.35
C LEU A 33 -2.07 -2.70 -1.29
N LEU A 34 -2.84 -3.56 -0.61
CA LEU A 34 -2.27 -4.46 0.39
C LEU A 34 -1.25 -5.46 -0.20
N LYS A 35 -1.49 -5.92 -1.44
CA LYS A 35 -0.55 -6.82 -2.12
C LYS A 35 0.78 -6.10 -2.37
N SER A 36 0.76 -4.88 -2.92
CA SER A 36 1.98 -4.12 -3.21
C SER A 36 2.71 -3.72 -1.92
N PHE A 37 2.00 -3.30 -0.87
CA PHE A 37 2.62 -2.97 0.41
C PHE A 37 3.24 -4.19 1.11
N ARG A 38 2.59 -5.35 1.05
CA ARG A 38 3.16 -6.58 1.58
C ARG A 38 4.46 -6.91 0.86
N ASP A 39 4.47 -6.85 -0.47
CA ASP A 39 5.66 -7.20 -1.26
C ASP A 39 6.80 -6.18 -1.06
N ALA A 40 6.49 -4.92 -0.75
CA ALA A 40 7.48 -3.89 -0.40
C ALA A 40 8.03 -4.01 1.04
N TYR A 41 7.16 -4.32 2.01
CA TYR A 41 7.48 -4.26 3.45
C TYR A 41 7.43 -5.61 4.16
N TYR A 42 7.53 -6.74 3.45
CA TYR A 42 7.44 -8.07 4.08
C TYR A 42 8.49 -8.29 5.18
N HIS A 43 9.61 -7.59 5.11
CA HIS A 43 10.71 -7.64 6.07
C HIS A 43 10.45 -6.83 7.35
N ASP A 44 9.50 -5.90 7.36
CA ASP A 44 9.25 -4.97 8.48
C ASP A 44 7.75 -4.91 8.83
N ARG A 45 7.41 -5.56 9.95
CA ARG A 45 6.03 -5.63 10.46
C ARG A 45 5.48 -4.27 10.89
N ALA A 46 6.32 -3.39 11.44
CA ALA A 46 5.90 -2.08 11.90
C ALA A 46 5.57 -1.17 10.71
N LYS A 47 6.43 -1.14 9.69
CA LYS A 47 6.16 -0.40 8.44
C LYS A 47 4.89 -0.91 7.77
N LEU A 48 4.72 -2.23 7.64
CA LEU A 48 3.53 -2.82 7.05
C LEU A 48 2.25 -2.46 7.83
N PHE A 49 2.31 -2.47 9.17
CA PHE A 49 1.20 -2.06 10.02
C PHE A 49 0.79 -0.61 9.77
N TRP A 50 1.74 0.33 9.81
CA TRP A 50 1.45 1.75 9.66
C TRP A 50 0.94 2.12 8.27
N VAL A 51 1.46 1.47 7.23
CA VAL A 51 0.99 1.67 5.86
C VAL A 51 -0.45 1.16 5.73
N ARG A 52 -0.75 -0.04 6.23
CA ARG A 52 -2.13 -0.56 6.27
C ARG A 52 -3.08 0.36 7.05
N HIS A 53 -2.65 0.85 8.21
CA HIS A 53 -3.44 1.76 9.03
C HIS A 53 -3.78 3.05 8.27
N ARG A 54 -2.79 3.70 7.66
CA ARG A 54 -3.00 4.92 6.85
C ARG A 54 -3.94 4.67 5.67
N THR A 55 -3.82 3.53 4.99
CA THR A 55 -4.74 3.16 3.91
C THR A 55 -6.18 3.00 4.42
N LEU A 56 -6.37 2.34 5.56
CA LEU A 56 -7.71 2.17 6.15
C LEU A 56 -8.32 3.52 6.53
N VAL A 57 -7.55 4.43 7.11
CA VAL A 57 -8.02 5.79 7.44
C VAL A 57 -8.50 6.53 6.18
N GLU A 58 -7.74 6.48 5.09
CA GLU A 58 -8.16 7.09 3.81
C GLU A 58 -9.41 6.41 3.22
N MET A 59 -9.51 5.07 3.28
CA MET A 59 -10.70 4.36 2.80
C MET A 59 -11.95 4.71 3.62
N HIS A 60 -11.82 4.89 4.94
CA HIS A 60 -12.94 5.29 5.79
C HIS A 60 -13.34 6.76 5.57
N LYS A 61 -12.37 7.66 5.38
CA LYS A 61 -12.61 9.08 5.06
C LYS A 61 -13.55 9.27 3.87
N TYR A 62 -13.34 8.49 2.82
CA TYR A 62 -14.13 8.55 1.60
C TYR A 62 -15.28 7.53 1.56
N GLY A 63 -15.55 6.83 2.68
CA GLY A 63 -16.54 5.74 2.73
C GLY A 63 -17.99 6.19 2.54
N ALA A 64 -18.29 7.48 2.74
CA ALA A 64 -19.62 8.06 2.54
C ALA A 64 -19.89 8.50 1.09
N ILE A 65 -18.87 8.47 0.21
CA ILE A 65 -19.05 8.83 -1.19
C ILE A 65 -19.87 7.74 -1.90
N ASP A 66 -20.88 8.17 -2.68
CA ASP A 66 -21.67 7.28 -3.52
C ASP A 66 -20.75 6.45 -4.46
N PRO A 67 -20.81 5.11 -4.44
CA PRO A 67 -20.05 4.24 -5.32
C PRO A 67 -20.22 4.52 -6.82
N THR A 68 -21.32 5.12 -7.25
CA THR A 68 -21.58 5.45 -8.66
C THR A 68 -21.07 6.82 -9.09
N SER A 69 -20.61 7.64 -8.13
CA SER A 69 -20.11 8.98 -8.38
C SER A 69 -18.79 8.98 -9.17
N PRO A 70 -18.53 10.04 -9.97
CA PRO A 70 -17.23 10.24 -10.61
C PRO A 70 -16.09 10.36 -9.59
N ASP A 71 -16.36 10.94 -8.41
CA ASP A 71 -15.38 11.09 -7.33
C ASP A 71 -14.93 9.74 -6.76
N CYS A 72 -15.85 8.79 -6.60
CA CYS A 72 -15.50 7.43 -6.20
C CYS A 72 -14.58 6.77 -7.24
N ARG A 73 -14.92 6.87 -8.53
CA ARG A 73 -14.09 6.32 -9.62
C ARG A 73 -12.69 6.96 -9.65
N LEU A 74 -12.60 8.27 -9.48
CA LEU A 74 -11.33 8.99 -9.41
C LEU A 74 -10.49 8.53 -8.22
N ALA A 75 -11.07 8.46 -7.03
CA ALA A 75 -10.38 8.02 -5.82
C ALA A 75 -9.86 6.57 -5.95
N LEU A 76 -10.68 5.67 -6.51
CA LEU A 76 -10.26 4.29 -6.78
C LEU A 76 -9.14 4.22 -7.83
N GLY A 77 -9.22 5.02 -8.90
CA GLY A 77 -8.18 5.15 -9.92
C GLY A 77 -6.84 5.58 -9.33
N ILE A 78 -6.84 6.62 -8.48
CA ILE A 78 -5.65 7.07 -7.75
C ILE A 78 -5.09 5.95 -6.86
N GLY A 79 -5.96 5.19 -6.18
CA GLY A 79 -5.55 4.04 -5.38
C GLY A 79 -4.83 2.96 -6.19
N HIS A 80 -5.31 2.66 -7.39
CA HIS A 80 -4.64 1.75 -8.33
C HIS A 80 -3.29 2.31 -8.81
N GLU A 81 -3.21 3.60 -9.16
CA GLU A 81 -1.96 4.24 -9.55
C GLU A 81 -0.90 4.19 -8.44
N VAL A 82 -1.32 4.40 -7.18
CA VAL A 82 -0.44 4.25 -6.01
C VAL A 82 0.02 2.80 -5.84
N ALA A 83 -0.89 1.83 -6.00
CA ALA A 83 -0.56 0.42 -5.88
C ALA A 83 0.50 0.00 -6.93
N ASP A 84 0.33 0.43 -8.18
CA ASP A 84 1.26 0.17 -9.27
C ASP A 84 2.60 0.87 -9.07
N PHE A 85 2.58 2.12 -8.59
CA PHE A 85 3.81 2.85 -8.24
C PHE A 85 4.61 2.11 -7.17
N VAL A 86 3.98 1.70 -6.07
CA VAL A 86 4.66 0.96 -4.99
C VAL A 86 5.20 -0.38 -5.49
N ALA A 87 4.42 -1.13 -6.27
CA ALA A 87 4.83 -2.42 -6.81
C ALA A 87 6.08 -2.32 -7.71
N ARG A 88 6.23 -1.21 -8.46
CA ARG A 88 7.39 -0.98 -9.34
C ARG A 88 8.60 -0.40 -8.60
N SER A 89 8.38 0.60 -7.75
CA SER A 89 9.47 1.42 -7.20
C SER A 89 9.98 0.94 -5.84
N MET A 90 9.16 0.20 -5.07
CA MET A 90 9.48 -0.14 -3.67
C MET A 90 9.67 -1.64 -3.44
N ARG A 91 9.87 -2.41 -4.51
CA ARG A 91 10.07 -3.85 -4.39
C ARG A 91 11.39 -4.15 -3.69
N PHE A 92 11.30 -4.80 -2.53
CA PHE A 92 12.49 -5.20 -1.79
C PHE A 92 13.20 -6.36 -2.50
N SER A 93 14.51 -6.20 -2.75
CA SER A 93 15.34 -7.22 -3.39
C SER A 93 16.38 -7.73 -2.40
N VAL A 94 16.26 -9.01 -2.02
CA VAL A 94 17.25 -9.69 -1.18
C VAL A 94 18.61 -9.74 -1.87
N GLN A 95 18.62 -9.95 -3.18
CA GLN A 95 19.84 -10.00 -3.98
C GLN A 95 20.66 -8.71 -3.84
N ARG A 96 20.01 -7.54 -3.91
CA ARG A 96 20.68 -6.24 -3.74
C ARG A 96 21.35 -6.09 -2.37
N VAL A 97 20.74 -6.64 -1.32
CA VAL A 97 21.30 -6.63 0.04
C VAL A 97 22.52 -7.55 0.13
N VAL A 98 22.43 -8.76 -0.44
CA VAL A 98 23.53 -9.73 -0.45
C VAL A 98 24.73 -9.20 -1.25
N GLU A 99 24.49 -8.60 -2.42
CA GLU A 99 25.53 -8.00 -3.25
C GLU A 99 26.22 -6.83 -2.55
N HIS A 100 25.47 -5.96 -1.86
CA HIS A 100 26.04 -4.87 -1.07
C HIS A 100 26.92 -5.41 0.06
N ASN A 101 26.47 -6.44 0.78
CA ASN A 101 27.27 -7.05 1.86
C ASN A 101 28.55 -7.68 1.33
N ALA A 102 28.49 -8.37 0.18
CA ALA A 102 29.66 -8.96 -0.46
C ALA A 102 30.66 -7.89 -0.95
N LEU A 103 30.17 -6.75 -1.43
CA LEU A 103 31.02 -5.61 -1.81
C LEU A 103 31.73 -5.03 -0.58
N VAL A 104 30.98 -4.71 0.48
CA VAL A 104 31.52 -4.09 1.71
C VAL A 104 32.58 -4.99 2.36
N ALA A 105 32.40 -6.31 2.34
CA ALA A 105 33.35 -7.27 2.89
C ALA A 105 34.71 -7.30 2.17
N ARG A 106 34.80 -6.82 0.93
CA ARG A 106 36.04 -6.78 0.13
C ARG A 106 36.82 -5.48 0.27
N LEU A 107 36.23 -4.45 0.87
CA LEU A 107 36.81 -3.12 0.97
C LEU A 107 37.66 -2.97 2.25
N PRO A 108 38.73 -2.16 2.23
CA PRO A 108 39.41 -1.71 3.44
C PRO A 108 38.44 -0.96 4.39
N VAL A 109 38.69 -1.00 5.70
CA VAL A 109 37.77 -0.46 6.73
C VAL A 109 37.37 1.00 6.47
N GLY A 110 38.30 1.86 6.03
CA GLY A 110 38.00 3.26 5.73
C GLY A 110 37.02 3.43 4.56
N GLU A 111 37.21 2.66 3.48
CA GLU A 111 36.34 2.68 2.30
C GLU A 111 34.99 2.00 2.59
N ALA A 112 35.00 0.93 3.39
CA ALA A 112 33.79 0.23 3.82
C ALA A 112 32.84 1.17 4.60
N LYS A 113 33.38 2.03 5.48
CA LYS A 113 32.58 3.05 6.19
C LYS A 113 31.90 4.02 5.23
N LEU A 114 32.67 4.62 4.31
CA LEU A 114 32.13 5.56 3.31
C LEU A 114 31.11 4.88 2.38
N CYS A 115 31.35 3.62 1.99
CA CYS A 115 30.42 2.83 1.19
C CYS A 115 29.08 2.64 1.91
N ARG A 116 29.13 2.26 3.20
CA ARG A 116 27.94 2.08 4.03
C ARG A 116 27.16 3.38 4.22
N GLU A 117 27.84 4.48 4.49
CA GLU A 117 27.21 5.80 4.66
C GLU A 117 26.46 6.24 3.40
N ARG A 118 27.11 6.10 2.23
CA ARG A 118 26.47 6.41 0.93
C ARG A 118 25.25 5.53 0.67
N PHE A 119 25.33 4.24 0.99
CA PHE A 119 24.22 3.31 0.84
C PHE A 119 23.03 3.69 1.74
N VAL A 120 23.28 3.97 3.02
CA VAL A 120 22.22 4.39 3.96
C VAL A 120 21.57 5.69 3.52
N LYS A 121 22.36 6.67 3.06
CA LYS A 121 21.83 7.93 2.53
C LYS A 121 20.96 7.68 1.29
N ALA A 122 21.42 6.87 0.34
CA ALA A 122 20.67 6.56 -0.86
C ALA A 122 19.32 5.87 -0.56
N GLU A 123 19.27 4.97 0.43
CA GLU A 123 18.01 4.34 0.88
C GLU A 123 17.06 5.36 1.53
N ALA A 124 17.58 6.28 2.35
CA ALA A 124 16.78 7.35 2.96
C ALA A 124 16.21 8.31 1.91
N ASP A 125 17.03 8.73 0.94
CA ASP A 125 16.64 9.60 -0.17
C ASP A 125 15.60 8.91 -1.06
N HIS A 126 15.76 7.61 -1.32
CA HIS A 126 14.79 6.81 -2.06
C HIS A 126 13.44 6.73 -1.35
N GLU A 127 13.42 6.48 -0.04
CA GLU A 127 12.18 6.44 0.75
C GLU A 127 11.48 7.80 0.76
N LEU A 128 12.23 8.89 0.88
CA LEU A 128 11.70 10.26 0.84
C LEU A 128 11.12 10.59 -0.54
N TRP A 129 11.83 10.23 -1.61
CA TRP A 129 11.37 10.40 -2.98
C TRP A 129 10.07 9.63 -3.25
N CYS A 130 9.99 8.37 -2.81
CA CYS A 130 8.77 7.56 -2.93
C CYS A 130 7.59 8.21 -2.20
N LYS A 131 7.79 8.70 -0.97
CA LYS A 131 6.75 9.41 -0.21
C LYS A 131 6.29 10.68 -0.93
N SER A 132 7.21 11.45 -1.51
CA SER A 132 6.89 12.64 -2.28
C SER A 132 6.01 12.32 -3.49
N ARG A 133 6.37 11.27 -4.26
CA ARG A 133 5.57 10.80 -5.40
C ARG A 133 4.18 10.34 -5.01
N ILE A 134 4.05 9.57 -3.92
CA ILE A 134 2.74 9.13 -3.41
C ILE A 134 1.88 10.35 -3.01
N ARG A 135 2.47 11.35 -2.33
CA ARG A 135 1.74 12.59 -1.98
C ARG A 135 1.25 13.35 -3.22
N ALA A 136 2.06 13.43 -4.27
CA ALA A 136 1.68 14.05 -5.54
C ALA A 136 0.57 13.27 -6.26
N LEU A 137 0.55 11.94 -6.18
CA LEU A 137 -0.58 11.16 -6.70
C LEU A 137 -1.86 11.46 -5.91
N LEU A 138 -1.74 11.49 -4.58
CA LEU A 138 -2.86 11.74 -3.68
C LEU A 138 -3.36 13.19 -3.71
N SER A 139 -2.61 14.17 -4.22
CA SER A 139 -3.09 15.56 -4.31
C SER A 139 -4.18 15.77 -5.35
N ARG A 140 -4.35 14.82 -6.28
CA ARG A 140 -5.42 14.83 -7.30
C ARG A 140 -6.76 14.28 -6.79
N ARG A 141 -6.85 13.91 -5.51
CA ARG A 141 -8.05 13.30 -4.92
C ARG A 141 -9.18 14.33 -4.79
N PRO A 142 -10.45 13.88 -4.83
CA PRO A 142 -11.57 14.76 -4.48
C PRO A 142 -11.45 15.23 -3.03
N LEU A 143 -12.07 16.38 -2.73
CA LEU A 143 -12.16 16.88 -1.37
C LEU A 143 -12.91 15.86 -0.49
N PRO A 144 -12.49 15.67 0.77
CA PRO A 144 -13.18 14.75 1.65
C PRO A 144 -14.62 15.25 1.94
N PRO A 145 -15.59 14.34 2.05
CA PRO A 145 -16.96 14.71 2.36
C PRO A 145 -17.09 15.16 3.82
N TYR A 146 -18.01 16.09 4.12
CA TYR A 146 -18.45 16.34 5.49
C TYR A 146 -19.12 15.06 6.06
N PRO A 147 -18.93 14.67 7.34
CA PRO A 147 -18.20 15.34 8.42
C PRO A 147 -16.77 14.80 8.64
N TYR A 148 -15.94 14.76 7.60
CA TYR A 148 -14.49 14.60 7.77
C TYR A 148 -13.86 15.85 8.40
#